data_AF-A0A1G1WKC1-F1
#
_entry.id   AF-A0A1G1WKC1-F1
#
_cell.length_a   1.000
_cell.length_b   1.000
_cell.length_c   1.000
_cell.angle_alpha   90.00
_cell.angle_beta   90.00
_cell.angle_gamma   90.00
#
_symmetry.space_group_name_H-M   'P 1'
#
loop_
_entity.id
_entity.type
_entity.pdbx_description
1 polymer ?
#
loop_
_entity_poly.entity_id
_entity_poly.type
_entity_poly.pdbx_seq_one_letter_code
_entity_poly.pdbx_strand_id
1 'polypeptide(L)'
;MVFIRFLLKENILSTLKSHGFGQQEKEELLSIIEEIFHHKIFSSVLEELPEGSREEFLEILVKKNEIETVEFLRKRIADLDIKLEKIANELESEIVLDIERMKKNQ
;
A
#
# COMPACT_ATOMS: atom_id res chain seq x y z
N MET A 1 3.89 3.27 10.10
CA MET A 1 2.76 2.38 9.81
C MET A 1 3.29 1.03 9.38
N VAL A 2 3.22 0.04 10.27
CA VAL A 2 3.70 -1.33 10.02
C VAL A 2 2.97 -2.02 8.85
N PHE A 3 1.76 -1.58 8.50
CA PHE A 3 1.01 -2.09 7.34
C PHE A 3 1.71 -1.90 5.99
N ILE A 4 2.43 -0.80 5.78
CA ILE A 4 3.05 -0.47 4.47
C ILE A 4 4.41 -1.16 4.32
N ARG A 5 5.16 -1.29 5.43
CA ARG A 5 6.50 -1.93 5.42
C ARG A 5 6.45 -3.38 4.95
N PHE A 6 5.30 -4.03 5.04
CA PHE A 6 5.11 -5.41 4.61
C PHE A 6 4.82 -5.54 3.10
N LEU A 7 4.49 -4.45 2.41
CA LEU A 7 3.99 -4.47 1.02
C LEU A 7 5.01 -4.03 -0.02
N LEU A 8 6.17 -3.51 0.38
CA LEU A 8 7.29 -3.29 -0.54
C LEU A 8 7.90 -4.64 -0.92
N LYS A 9 7.31 -5.24 -1.95
CA LYS A 9 7.71 -6.54 -2.46
C LYS A 9 9.09 -6.47 -3.07
N GLU A 10 9.86 -7.54 -2.86
CA GLU A 10 11.20 -7.73 -3.42
C GLU A 10 11.25 -7.49 -4.94
N ASN A 11 10.16 -7.73 -5.66
CA ASN A 11 10.06 -7.48 -7.10
C ASN A 11 10.21 -6.00 -7.46
N ILE A 12 9.56 -5.07 -6.76
CA ILE A 12 9.69 -3.63 -7.06
C ILE A 12 11.15 -3.21 -6.89
N LEU A 13 11.78 -3.63 -5.79
CA LEU A 13 13.19 -3.36 -5.54
C LEU A 13 14.10 -4.00 -6.59
N SER A 14 13.78 -5.22 -7.03
CA SER A 14 14.50 -5.93 -8.09
C SER A 14 14.38 -5.20 -9.43
N THR A 15 13.18 -4.78 -9.81
CA THR A 15 12.90 -4.03 -11.03
C THR A 15 13.61 -2.68 -11.03
N LEU A 16 13.59 -1.94 -9.91
CA LEU A 16 14.35 -0.69 -9.80
C LEU A 16 15.87 -0.91 -9.91
N LYS A 17 16.38 -2.03 -9.39
CA LYS A 17 17.81 -2.38 -9.52
C LYS A 17 18.18 -2.75 -10.96
N SER A 18 17.35 -3.53 -11.66
CA SER A 18 17.63 -4.03 -13.00
C SER A 18 17.62 -2.93 -14.08
N HIS A 19 16.88 -1.84 -13.86
CA HIS A 19 16.72 -0.75 -14.83
C HIS A 19 17.78 0.36 -14.71
N GLY A 20 18.77 0.20 -13.82
CA GLY A 20 19.94 1.09 -13.77
C GLY A 20 19.67 2.52 -13.27
N PHE A 21 18.53 2.76 -12.60
CA PHE A 21 18.21 4.06 -12.01
C PHE A 21 19.29 4.52 -11.02
N GLY A 22 19.50 5.83 -10.94
CA GLY A 22 20.41 6.45 -9.97
C GLY A 22 19.94 6.21 -8.53
N GLN A 23 20.83 6.32 -7.54
CA GLN A 23 20.46 6.11 -6.13
C GLN A 23 19.37 7.08 -5.66
N GLN A 24 19.52 8.36 -5.98
CA GLN A 24 18.53 9.39 -5.63
C GLN A 24 17.18 9.13 -6.31
N GLU A 25 17.19 8.82 -7.61
CA GLU A 25 15.97 8.51 -8.37
C GLU A 25 15.24 7.27 -7.82
N LYS A 26 15.99 6.25 -7.37
CA LYS A 26 15.42 5.09 -6.69
C LYS A 26 14.75 5.46 -5.38
N GLU A 27 15.37 6.33 -4.58
CA GLU A 27 14.80 6.79 -3.30
C GLU A 27 13.52 7.61 -3.52
N GLU A 28 13.51 8.49 -4.53
CA GLU A 28 12.33 9.26 -4.91
C GLU A 28 11.19 8.34 -5.41
N LEU A 29 11.49 7.39 -6.31
CA LEU A 29 10.51 6.42 -6.80
C LEU A 29 9.95 5.55 -5.67
N LEU A 30 10.81 5.10 -4.73
CA LEU A 30 10.37 4.32 -3.58
C LEU A 30 9.45 5.13 -2.67
N SER A 31 9.76 6.41 -2.42
CA SER A 31 8.87 7.28 -1.64
C SER A 31 7.50 7.43 -2.29
N ILE A 32 7.46 7.65 -3.61
CA ILE A 32 6.21 7.77 -4.37
C ILE A 32 5.41 6.47 -4.30
N ILE A 33 6.09 5.33 -4.49
CA ILE A 33 5.47 4.00 -4.41
C ILE A 33 4.86 3.76 -3.03
N GLU A 34 5.58 4.07 -1.95
CA GLU A 34 5.07 3.94 -0.58
C GLU A 34 3.80 4.79 -0.36
N GLU A 35 3.77 6.02 -0.86
CA GLU A 35 2.58 6.89 -0.80
C GLU A 35 1.40 6.29 -1.57
N ILE A 36 1.62 5.78 -2.79
CA ILE A 36 0.58 5.14 -3.60
C ILE A 36 -0.01 3.94 -2.86
N PHE A 37 0.84 3.06 -2.30
CA PHE A 37 0.39 1.93 -1.49
C PHE A 37 -0.45 2.38 -0.30
N HIS A 38 0.01 3.39 0.44
CA HIS A 38 -0.72 3.92 1.57
C HIS A 38 -2.11 4.42 1.16
N HIS A 39 -2.20 5.26 0.13
CA HIS A 39 -3.46 5.81 -0.32
C HIS A 39 -4.43 4.75 -0.85
N LYS A 40 -3.93 3.77 -1.61
CA LYS A 40 -4.77 2.70 -2.18
C LYS A 40 -5.33 1.78 -1.10
N ILE A 41 -4.47 1.34 -0.17
CA ILE A 41 -4.88 0.49 0.95
C ILE A 41 -5.87 1.24 1.84
N PHE A 42 -5.57 2.49 2.18
CA PHE A 42 -6.44 3.31 3.02
C PHE A 42 -7.82 3.51 2.39
N SER A 43 -7.87 3.83 1.09
CA SER A 43 -9.13 4.01 0.36
C SER A 43 -9.95 2.74 0.34
N SER A 44 -9.32 1.59 0.04
CA SER A 44 -10.03 0.32 0.01
C SER A 44 -10.57 -0.09 1.38
N VAL A 45 -9.80 0.15 2.46
CA VAL A 45 -10.28 -0.07 3.82
C VAL A 45 -11.53 0.77 4.11
N LEU A 46 -11.53 2.06 3.73
CA LEU A 46 -12.68 2.95 3.93
C LEU A 46 -13.92 2.56 3.12
N GLU A 47 -13.73 2.01 1.92
CA GLU A 47 -14.79 1.51 1.05
C GLU A 47 -15.44 0.24 1.60
N GLU A 48 -14.62 -0.64 2.18
CA GLU A 48 -15.05 -1.93 2.76
C GLU A 48 -15.68 -1.79 4.15
N LEU A 49 -15.44 -0.67 4.84
CA LEU A 49 -16.06 -0.42 6.13
C LEU A 49 -17.59 -0.27 5.99
N PRO A 50 -18.37 -0.95 6.86
CA PRO A 50 -19.82 -0.76 6.91
C PRO A 50 -20.19 0.71 7.12
N GLU A 51 -21.35 1.09 6.58
CA GLU A 51 -21.89 2.45 6.75
C GLU A 51 -22.01 2.80 8.25
N GLY A 52 -21.57 4.00 8.63
CA GLY A 52 -21.48 4.43 10.04
C GLY A 52 -20.23 3.97 10.81
N SER A 53 -19.42 3.03 10.29
CA SER A 53 -18.17 2.58 10.94
C SER A 53 -16.95 3.46 10.62
N ARG A 54 -17.08 4.37 9.64
CA ARG A 54 -15.97 5.22 9.17
C ARG A 54 -15.53 6.24 10.20
N GLU A 55 -16.46 6.87 10.92
CA GLU A 55 -16.13 7.83 11.97
C GLU A 55 -15.36 7.17 13.12
N GLU A 56 -15.84 6.01 13.57
CA GLU A 56 -15.21 5.20 14.62
C GLU A 56 -13.78 4.76 14.22
N PHE A 57 -13.59 4.37 12.95
CA PHE A 57 -12.27 4.07 12.40
C PHE A 57 -11.34 5.28 12.44
N LEU A 58 -11.81 6.46 12.02
CA LEU A 58 -10.99 7.69 12.02
C LEU A 58 -10.58 8.09 13.43
N GLU A 59 -11.46 7.94 14.42
CA GLU A 59 -11.14 8.21 15.83
C GLU A 59 -10.04 7.28 16.36
N ILE A 60 -10.11 5.99 16.02
CA ILE A 60 -9.08 5.00 16.39
C ILE A 60 -7.76 5.32 15.68
N LEU A 61 -7.82 5.68 14.39
CA LEU A 61 -6.65 6.01 13.58
C LEU A 61 -5.89 7.23 14.13
N VAL A 62 -6.61 8.26 14.57
CA VAL A 62 -6.01 9.48 15.16
C VAL A 62 -5.23 9.17 16.44
N LYS A 63 -5.64 8.16 17.21
CA LYS A 63 -4.92 7.71 18.41
C LYS A 63 -3.60 7.00 18.08
N LYS A 64 -3.32 6.72 16.79
CA LYS A 64 -2.11 6.05 16.29
C LYS A 64 -1.84 4.70 16.98
N ASN A 65 -2.89 4.02 17.43
CA ASN A 65 -2.79 2.69 18.01
C ASN A 65 -2.95 1.63 16.91
N GLU A 66 -1.81 1.13 16.41
CA GLU A 66 -1.80 0.20 15.26
C GLU A 66 -2.53 -1.11 15.58
N ILE A 67 -2.34 -1.69 16.78
CA ILE A 67 -2.97 -2.96 17.17
C ILE A 67 -4.49 -2.80 17.20
N GLU A 68 -4.97 -1.75 17.87
CA GLU A 68 -6.40 -1.45 17.96
C GLU A 68 -7.02 -1.18 16.58
N THR A 69 -6.29 -0.50 15.69
CA THR A 69 -6.71 -0.27 14.31
C THR A 69 -6.88 -1.60 13.55
N VAL A 70 -5.90 -2.51 13.64
CA VAL A 70 -5.97 -3.83 12.97
C VAL A 70 -7.15 -4.63 13.50
N GLU A 71 -7.30 -4.70 14.83
CA GLU A 71 -8.37 -5.46 15.46
C GLU A 71 -9.76 -4.93 15.09
N PHE A 72 -9.90 -3.60 15.04
CA PHE A 72 -11.13 -2.96 14.60
C PHE A 72 -11.50 -3.39 13.17
N LEU A 73 -10.54 -3.30 12.25
CA LEU A 73 -10.76 -3.66 10.85
C LEU A 73 -11.11 -5.14 10.69
N ARG A 74 -10.40 -6.05 11.37
CA ARG A 74 -10.67 -7.50 11.31
C ARG A 74 -12.05 -7.89 11.83
N LYS A 75 -12.59 -7.13 12.79
CA LYS A 75 -13.94 -7.36 13.33
C LYS A 75 -15.06 -6.90 12.38
N ARG A 76 -14.78 -5.91 11.51
CA ARG A 76 -15.78 -5.27 10.65
C ARG A 76 -15.68 -5.68 9.17
N ILE A 77 -14.50 -6.10 8.71
CA ILE A 77 -14.23 -6.50 7.33
C ILE A 77 -13.89 -7.99 7.32
N ALA A 78 -14.77 -8.79 6.72
CA ALA A 78 -14.51 -10.20 6.50
C ALA A 78 -13.35 -10.38 5.51
N ASP A 79 -12.50 -11.36 5.78
CA ASP A 79 -11.35 -11.71 4.95
C ASP A 79 -10.40 -10.54 4.67
N LEU A 80 -10.28 -9.60 5.62
CA LEU A 80 -9.47 -8.38 5.50
C LEU A 80 -8.07 -8.69 4.97
N ASP A 81 -7.37 -9.65 5.58
CA ASP A 81 -5.98 -9.97 5.22
C ASP A 81 -5.88 -10.42 3.74
N ILE A 82 -6.84 -11.23 3.26
CA ILE A 82 -6.91 -11.69 1.86
C ILE A 82 -7.19 -10.52 0.92
N LYS A 83 -8.10 -9.62 1.29
CA LYS A 83 -8.42 -8.44 0.49
C LYS A 83 -7.21 -7.51 0.36
N LEU A 84 -6.53 -7.22 1.47
CA LEU A 84 -5.34 -6.39 1.50
C LEU A 84 -4.20 -7.01 0.67
N GLU A 85 -4.00 -8.32 0.78
CA GLU A 85 -3.01 -9.04 -0.04
C GLU A 85 -3.33 -8.91 -1.53
N LYS A 86 -4.59 -9.11 -1.93
CA LYS A 86 -5.00 -8.98 -3.32
C LYS A 86 -4.72 -7.57 -3.86
N ILE A 87 -5.11 -6.54 -3.13
CA ILE A 87 -4.88 -5.13 -3.52
C ILE A 87 -3.39 -4.85 -3.66
N ALA A 88 -2.59 -5.36 -2.72
CA ALA A 88 -1.16 -5.16 -2.78
C ALA A 88 -0.51 -5.84 -3.98
N ASN A 89 -0.97 -7.04 -4.35
CA ASN A 89 -0.48 -7.78 -5.52
C ASN A 89 -0.85 -7.09 -6.83
N GLU A 90 -2.09 -6.58 -6.92
CA GLU A 90 -2.56 -5.81 -8.07
C GLU A 90 -1.74 -4.53 -8.23
N LEU A 91 -1.57 -3.78 -7.15
CA LEU A 91 -0.81 -2.53 -7.16
C LEU A 91 0.68 -2.74 -7.46
N GLU A 92 1.29 -3.80 -6.92
CA GLU A 92 2.66 -4.19 -7.26
C GLU A 92 2.82 -4.42 -8.77
N SER A 93 1.88 -5.14 -9.37
CA SER A 93 1.92 -5.44 -10.80
C SER A 93 1.77 -4.18 -11.65
N GLU A 94 0.89 -3.27 -11.26
CA GLU A 94 0.72 -1.95 -11.90
C GLU A 94 2.02 -1.13 -11.83
N ILE A 95 2.62 -1.04 -10.64
CA ILE A 95 3.86 -0.28 -10.42
C ILE A 95 5.02 -0.86 -11.24
N VAL A 96 5.18 -2.18 -11.26
CA VAL A 96 6.24 -2.82 -12.06
C VAL A 96 6.07 -2.49 -13.54
N LEU A 97 4.85 -2.58 -14.08
CA LEU A 97 4.58 -2.23 -15.47
C LEU A 97 4.86 -0.76 -15.77
N ASP A 98 4.54 0.15 -14.84
CA ASP A 98 4.80 1.57 -15.02
C ASP A 98 6.30 1.89 -14.98
N ILE A 99 7.08 1.26 -14.09
CA ILE A 99 8.55 1.37 -14.07
C ILE A 99 9.14 0.92 -15.41
N GLU A 100 8.68 -0.22 -15.95
CA GLU A 100 9.15 -0.73 -17.25
C GLU A 100 8.81 0.22 -18.41
N ARG A 101 7.61 0.83 -18.39
CA ARG A 101 7.18 1.81 -19.39
C ARG A 101 7.98 3.10 -19.31
N MET A 102 8.27 3.59 -18.11
CA MET A 102 9.10 4.79 -17.91
C MET A 102 10.47 4.61 -18.55
N LYS A 103 11.07 3.41 -18.46
CA LYS A 103 12.37 3.16 -19.09
C LYS A 103 12.29 3.01 -20.60
N LYS A 104 11.25 2.38 -21.15
CA LYS A 104 11.07 2.25 -22.61
C LYS A 104 10.90 3.59 -23.34
N ASN A 105 10.49 4.64 -22.62
CA ASN A 105 10.25 5.97 -23.17
C ASN A 105 11.42 6.97 -22.93
N GLN A 106 12.54 6.50 -22.35
CA GLN A 106 13.81 7.24 -22.26
C GLN A 106 14.80 6.75 -23.32
#